data_AF-A0A139XEG0-F1
#
_entry.id   AF-A0A139XEG0-F1
#
_cell.length_a   1.000
_cell.length_b   1.000
_cell.length_c   1.000
_cell.angle_alpha   90.00
_cell.angle_beta   90.00
_cell.angle_gamma   90.00
#
_symmetry.space_group_name_H-M   'P 1'
#
loop_
_entity.id
_entity.type
_entity.pdbx_description
1 polymer ?
#
loop_
_entity_poly.entity_id
_entity_poly.type
_entity_poly.pdbx_seq_one_letter_code
_entity_poly.pdbx_strand_id
1 'polypeptide(L)'
;MTEVLLKELSNNDINWIVANSHQRNLTPGSVLIQSGKTVDSLYVLLDGMLTVSIPQSGDSLLNRAFAAIDSSVNSGWEIDRLSRGEVVGEVPFVNTRPSVTTIKALEKSLIMSIPQEKLATKLQQDAGFSSRFYRAIAIMFLDRLQSIISQLGRRNLTQSKSLKDMLFVLAELHDSDIDWMMACGVPQKIPANQVVIYETGSVDALYIILGGKMSLYVFEDERNPLVRAFAAIEGNEIIGREIARLSKGEIVGETPFLDGRLPSTTVKAIEDSIALSIPRQQLAVKLQQDLGFSSRFYRVIAMLISNRLQEILSQIGYGRRVYSQGLSLDKNVEYEDELNLGILDKMTLAGKRFDWMLERIKIA
;
A
#
# COMPACT_ATOMS: atom_id res chain seq x y z
N MET A 1 -14.68 12.64 -0.29
CA MET A 1 -15.34 12.14 0.94
C MET A 1 -15.56 10.66 0.73
N THR A 2 -14.71 9.82 1.33
CA THR A 2 -14.72 8.39 1.03
C THR A 2 -15.16 7.61 2.26
N GLU A 3 -16.47 7.39 2.37
CA GLU A 3 -17.06 6.50 3.37
C GLU A 3 -16.86 5.03 2.95
N VAL A 4 -15.62 4.62 2.68
CA VAL A 4 -15.29 3.27 2.15
C VAL A 4 -15.81 2.18 3.07
N LEU A 5 -15.57 2.31 4.39
CA LEU A 5 -16.06 1.35 5.36
C LEU A 5 -17.57 1.17 5.30
N LEU A 6 -18.35 2.26 5.18
CA LEU A 6 -19.81 2.17 5.14
C LEU A 6 -20.33 1.54 3.84
N LYS A 7 -19.57 1.66 2.74
CA LYS A 7 -19.92 1.03 1.45
C LYS A 7 -19.61 -0.46 1.42
N GLU A 8 -18.51 -0.86 2.04
CA GLU A 8 -18.04 -2.25 1.97
C GLU A 8 -18.58 -3.13 3.10
N LEU A 9 -18.84 -2.57 4.28
CA LEU A 9 -19.32 -3.33 5.43
C LEU A 9 -20.85 -3.53 5.39
N SER A 10 -21.31 -4.69 5.85
CA SER A 10 -22.74 -4.96 6.03
C SER A 10 -23.29 -4.29 7.29
N ASN A 11 -24.61 -4.16 7.40
CA ASN A 11 -25.26 -3.66 8.61
C ASN A 11 -24.87 -4.44 9.88
N ASN A 12 -24.68 -5.76 9.76
CA ASN A 12 -24.24 -6.58 10.88
C ASN A 12 -22.81 -6.25 11.32
N ASP A 13 -21.93 -6.00 10.36
CA ASP A 13 -20.54 -5.61 10.63
C ASP A 13 -20.50 -4.24 11.32
N ILE A 14 -21.29 -3.28 10.83
CA ILE A 14 -21.40 -1.93 11.41
C ILE A 14 -21.93 -2.01 12.84
N ASN A 15 -23.02 -2.77 13.06
CA ASN A 15 -23.57 -2.98 14.40
C ASN A 15 -22.55 -3.59 15.36
N TRP A 16 -21.77 -4.57 14.88
CA TRP A 16 -20.71 -5.18 15.67
C TRP A 16 -19.61 -4.17 16.03
N ILE A 17 -19.18 -3.34 15.06
CA ILE A 17 -18.19 -2.28 15.30
C ILE A 17 -18.70 -1.29 16.35
N VAL A 18 -19.92 -0.78 16.20
CA VAL A 18 -20.52 0.17 17.13
C VAL A 18 -20.57 -0.42 18.54
N ALA A 19 -21.03 -1.67 18.69
CA ALA A 19 -21.13 -2.35 19.97
C ALA A 19 -19.78 -2.65 20.64
N ASN A 20 -18.70 -2.75 19.86
CA ASN A 20 -17.36 -3.08 20.35
C ASN A 20 -16.38 -1.90 20.36
N SER A 21 -16.90 -0.68 20.15
CA SER A 21 -16.10 0.54 20.07
C SER A 21 -16.37 1.49 21.25
N HIS A 22 -15.44 2.42 21.45
CA HIS A 22 -15.59 3.53 22.39
C HIS A 22 -15.42 4.85 21.67
N GLN A 23 -16.36 5.77 21.90
CA GLN A 23 -16.23 7.13 21.38
C GLN A 23 -15.33 7.97 22.29
N ARG A 24 -14.49 8.80 21.68
CA ARG A 24 -13.58 9.70 22.39
C ARG A 24 -13.52 11.05 21.68
N ASN A 25 -13.57 12.12 22.47
CA ASN A 25 -13.30 13.47 21.97
C ASN A 25 -11.80 13.75 21.99
N LEU A 26 -11.33 14.40 20.93
CA LEU A 26 -9.98 14.90 20.78
C LEU A 26 -9.99 16.43 20.83
N THR A 27 -9.02 17.00 21.55
CA THR A 27 -8.78 18.45 21.54
C THR A 27 -7.82 18.79 20.40
N PRO A 28 -7.90 20.01 19.81
CA PRO A 28 -6.93 20.46 18.83
C PRO A 28 -5.49 20.24 19.29
N GLY A 29 -4.64 19.73 18.41
CA GLY A 29 -3.23 19.41 18.67
C GLY A 29 -2.97 18.05 19.33
N SER A 30 -4.00 17.32 19.80
CA SER A 30 -3.79 16.01 20.43
C SER A 30 -3.26 15.01 19.41
N VAL A 31 -2.20 14.28 19.77
CA VAL A 31 -1.62 13.22 18.94
C VAL A 31 -2.43 11.94 19.13
N LEU A 32 -2.99 11.43 18.04
CA LEU A 32 -3.72 10.15 18.01
C LEU A 32 -2.80 8.98 17.66
N ILE A 33 -1.94 9.15 16.65
CA ILE A 33 -0.92 8.17 16.24
C ILE A 33 0.40 8.90 16.12
N GLN A 34 1.46 8.31 16.68
CA GLN A 34 2.82 8.85 16.59
C GLN A 34 3.65 7.97 15.66
N SER A 35 4.39 8.60 14.75
CA SER A 35 5.30 7.87 13.84
C SER A 35 6.26 6.97 14.61
N GLY A 36 6.47 5.74 14.11
CA GLY A 36 7.34 4.74 14.70
C GLY A 36 6.80 4.05 15.95
N LYS A 37 5.64 4.46 16.48
CA LYS A 37 5.02 3.81 17.64
C LYS A 37 3.97 2.79 17.21
N THR A 38 3.77 1.77 18.04
CA THR A 38 2.67 0.82 17.90
C THR A 38 1.33 1.51 18.17
N VAL A 39 0.28 1.00 17.50
CA VAL A 39 -1.08 1.50 17.63
C VAL A 39 -1.94 0.36 18.17
N ASP A 40 -2.74 0.65 19.18
CA ASP A 40 -3.50 -0.31 19.98
C ASP A 40 -4.99 -0.41 19.57
N SER A 41 -5.44 0.46 18.68
CA SER A 41 -6.83 0.52 18.21
C SER A 41 -6.92 0.99 16.77
N LEU A 42 -7.97 0.54 16.08
CA LEU A 42 -8.42 1.17 14.84
C LEU A 42 -9.31 2.37 15.19
N TYR A 43 -9.09 3.51 14.55
CA TYR A 43 -9.85 4.72 14.79
C TYR A 43 -10.64 5.14 13.55
N VAL A 44 -11.92 5.43 13.73
CA VAL A 44 -12.79 6.02 12.70
C VAL A 44 -13.12 7.45 13.11
N LEU A 45 -12.88 8.42 12.22
CA LEU A 45 -13.24 9.81 12.46
C LEU A 45 -14.74 10.01 12.24
N LEU A 46 -15.47 10.35 13.31
CA LEU A 46 -16.92 10.58 13.27
C LEU A 46 -17.29 12.03 13.00
N ASP A 47 -16.47 12.97 13.49
CA ASP A 47 -16.64 14.42 13.31
C ASP A 47 -15.32 15.16 13.51
N GLY A 48 -15.16 16.33 12.90
CA GLY A 48 -13.94 17.14 12.91
C GLY A 48 -12.93 16.76 11.81
N MET A 49 -11.66 17.14 12.03
CA MET A 49 -10.58 16.98 11.05
C MET A 49 -9.26 16.57 11.72
N LEU A 50 -8.56 15.61 11.13
CA LEU A 50 -7.22 15.20 11.54
C LEU A 50 -6.18 15.59 10.48
N THR A 51 -4.96 15.88 10.89
CA THR A 51 -3.82 16.03 9.97
C THR A 51 -2.96 14.78 9.97
N VAL A 52 -2.45 14.41 8.79
CA VAL A 52 -1.43 13.37 8.62
C VAL A 52 -0.13 14.05 8.24
N SER A 53 0.92 13.78 9.01
CA SER A 53 2.23 14.40 8.82
C SER A 53 3.35 13.38 8.86
N ILE A 54 4.39 13.57 8.07
CA ILE A 54 5.63 12.78 8.15
C ILE A 54 6.63 13.55 9.02
N PRO A 55 7.23 12.95 10.06
CA PRO A 55 8.29 13.62 10.81
C PRO A 55 9.46 13.92 9.87
N GLN A 56 9.90 15.18 9.83
CA GLN A 56 11.13 15.53 9.13
C GLN A 56 12.31 15.16 10.02
N SER A 57 13.08 14.16 9.63
CA SER A 57 14.33 13.82 10.31
C SER A 57 15.47 14.65 9.74
N GLY A 58 16.12 15.44 10.60
CA GLY A 58 17.50 15.88 10.38
C GLY A 58 17.73 17.28 9.81
N ASP A 59 18.86 17.81 10.24
CA ASP A 59 19.42 19.15 10.13
C ASP A 59 19.82 19.55 8.69
N SER A 60 18.89 19.46 7.73
CA SER A 60 19.15 19.90 6.36
C SER A 60 19.05 21.44 6.26
N LEU A 61 19.94 22.05 5.48
CA LEU A 61 19.94 23.50 5.22
C LEU A 61 18.59 23.98 4.65
N LEU A 62 17.91 23.12 3.88
CA LEU A 62 16.57 23.39 3.36
C LEU A 62 15.53 23.41 4.50
N ASN A 63 15.61 22.48 5.45
CA ASN A 63 14.69 22.45 6.60
C ASN A 63 14.82 23.70 7.47
N ARG A 64 16.05 24.19 7.68
CA ARG A 64 16.28 25.46 8.40
C ARG A 64 15.71 26.66 7.63
N ALA A 65 15.85 26.68 6.31
CA ALA A 65 15.33 27.73 5.46
C ALA A 65 13.79 27.75 5.43
N PHE A 66 13.13 26.59 5.38
CA PHE A 66 11.67 26.49 5.44
C PHE A 66 11.11 26.83 6.82
N ALA A 67 11.75 26.38 7.91
CA ALA A 67 11.36 26.74 9.28
C ALA A 67 11.53 28.23 9.61
N ALA A 68 12.37 28.95 8.85
CA ALA A 68 12.52 30.41 8.99
C ALA A 68 11.41 31.20 8.28
N ILE A 69 10.67 30.57 7.35
CA ILE A 69 9.59 31.19 6.56
C ILE A 69 8.22 30.84 7.15
N ASP A 70 8.04 29.59 7.61
CA ASP A 70 6.82 29.15 8.30
C ASP A 70 7.09 29.03 9.81
N SER A 71 6.34 29.80 10.61
CA SER A 71 6.45 29.82 12.07
C SER A 71 5.93 28.53 12.75
N SER A 72 5.65 27.46 12.00
CA SER A 72 5.26 26.14 12.50
C SER A 72 6.48 25.26 12.82
N VAL A 73 7.28 25.71 13.78
CA VAL A 73 8.39 24.92 14.32
C VAL A 73 7.81 23.65 14.99
N ASN A 74 8.25 22.46 14.56
CA ASN A 74 7.93 21.12 15.10
C ASN A 74 6.69 20.37 14.59
N SER A 75 6.01 20.87 13.56
CA SER A 75 4.97 20.09 12.88
C SER A 75 5.62 19.43 11.67
N GLY A 76 5.77 18.10 11.67
CA GLY A 76 6.24 17.36 10.50
C GLY A 76 5.50 17.76 9.22
N TRP A 77 6.02 17.41 8.06
CA TRP A 77 5.43 17.84 6.80
C TRP A 77 4.03 17.25 6.65
N GLU A 78 3.01 18.12 6.60
CA GLU A 78 1.62 17.72 6.37
C GLU A 78 1.46 17.19 4.94
N ILE A 79 1.02 15.94 4.82
CA ILE A 79 0.85 15.25 3.54
C ILE A 79 -0.62 14.99 3.22
N ASP A 80 -1.50 15.05 4.22
CA ASP A 80 -2.92 14.79 4.03
C ASP A 80 -3.76 15.33 5.19
N ARG A 81 -5.06 15.49 4.94
CA ARG A 81 -6.07 15.82 5.95
C ARG A 81 -7.20 14.81 5.90
N LEU A 82 -7.57 14.29 7.06
CA LEU A 82 -8.63 13.31 7.20
C LEU A 82 -9.91 13.98 7.67
N SER A 83 -11.00 13.54 7.06
CA SER A 83 -12.36 13.99 7.21
C SER A 83 -13.26 12.86 7.71
N ARG A 84 -14.48 13.22 8.10
CA ARG A 84 -15.48 12.28 8.60
C ARG A 84 -15.61 11.03 7.70
N GLY A 85 -15.62 9.87 8.34
CA GLY A 85 -15.71 8.56 7.70
C GLY A 85 -14.35 7.92 7.41
N GLU A 86 -13.24 8.66 7.51
CA GLU A 86 -11.91 8.12 7.30
C GLU A 86 -11.37 7.38 8.53
N VAL A 87 -10.43 6.47 8.25
CA VAL A 87 -9.91 5.48 9.19
C VAL A 87 -8.41 5.65 9.31
N VAL A 88 -7.92 5.47 10.53
CA VAL A 88 -6.49 5.43 10.88
C VAL A 88 -6.20 4.32 11.87
N GLY A 89 -4.94 3.91 11.99
CA GLY A 89 -4.54 2.81 12.87
C GLY A 89 -4.77 1.43 12.24
N GLU A 90 -4.89 1.39 10.92
CA GLU A 90 -5.11 0.21 10.09
C GLU A 90 -3.82 -0.59 9.82
N VAL A 91 -2.67 0.10 9.86
CA VAL A 91 -1.35 -0.46 9.55
C VAL A 91 -1.04 -1.74 10.35
N PRO A 92 -1.29 -1.84 11.68
CA PRO A 92 -1.01 -3.07 12.44
C PRO A 92 -1.78 -4.32 11.97
N PHE A 93 -2.88 -4.16 11.22
CA PHE A 93 -3.69 -5.30 10.74
C PHE A 93 -3.22 -5.88 9.40
N VAL A 94 -2.35 -5.16 8.71
CA VAL A 94 -1.92 -5.41 7.32
C VAL A 94 -0.42 -5.15 7.12
N ASN A 95 0.31 -4.77 8.14
CA ASN A 95 1.75 -4.56 8.05
C ASN A 95 2.39 -4.82 9.40
N THR A 96 3.63 -5.28 9.36
CA THR A 96 4.45 -5.50 10.55
C THR A 96 5.29 -4.28 10.90
N ARG A 97 5.47 -3.35 9.96
CA ARG A 97 6.19 -2.10 10.21
C ARG A 97 5.25 -1.05 10.82
N PRO A 98 5.66 -0.35 11.88
CA PRO A 98 4.93 0.81 12.40
C PRO A 98 4.70 1.86 11.32
N SER A 99 3.66 2.68 11.49
CA SER A 99 3.39 3.80 10.59
C SER A 99 4.53 4.82 10.62
N VAL A 100 4.91 5.33 9.45
CA VAL A 100 5.85 6.45 9.28
C VAL A 100 5.18 7.83 9.39
N THR A 101 3.90 7.86 9.77
CA THR A 101 3.11 9.08 9.86
C THR A 101 2.65 9.37 11.28
N THR A 102 2.56 10.65 11.61
CA THR A 102 1.97 11.17 12.84
C THR A 102 0.63 11.80 12.52
N ILE A 103 -0.38 11.44 13.30
CA ILE A 103 -1.77 11.90 13.14
C ILE A 103 -2.17 12.73 14.33
N LYS A 104 -2.63 13.96 14.08
CA LYS A 104 -3.06 14.90 15.12
C LYS A 104 -4.45 15.44 14.83
N ALA A 105 -5.18 15.80 15.87
CA ALA A 105 -6.42 16.55 15.71
C ALA A 105 -6.13 17.99 15.27
N LEU A 106 -6.67 18.42 14.13
CA LEU A 106 -6.56 19.80 13.68
C LEU A 106 -7.51 20.69 14.49
N GLU A 107 -8.72 20.18 14.70
CA GLU A 107 -9.79 20.83 15.44
C GLU A 107 -10.40 19.86 16.45
N LYS A 108 -11.37 20.32 17.24
CA LYS A 108 -12.12 19.44 18.15
C LYS A 108 -12.77 18.34 17.32
N SER A 109 -12.41 17.09 17.58
CA SER A 109 -12.80 15.96 16.74
C SER A 109 -13.40 14.85 17.59
N LEU A 110 -14.36 14.12 17.03
CA LEU A 110 -14.96 12.93 17.63
C LEU A 110 -14.45 11.70 16.89
N ILE A 111 -13.87 10.76 17.61
CA ILE A 111 -13.40 9.49 17.05
C ILE A 111 -14.13 8.31 17.70
N MET A 112 -14.22 7.22 16.95
CA MET A 112 -14.62 5.90 17.42
C MET A 112 -13.38 5.00 17.44
N SER A 113 -13.07 4.42 18.59
CA SER A 113 -11.92 3.53 18.79
C SER A 113 -12.38 2.08 18.91
N ILE A 114 -11.79 1.20 18.10
CA ILE A 114 -12.03 -0.26 18.13
C ILE A 114 -10.73 -0.92 18.61
N PRO A 115 -10.71 -1.54 19.80
CA PRO A 115 -9.50 -2.17 20.33
C PRO A 115 -8.94 -3.23 19.38
N GLN A 116 -7.62 -3.22 19.20
CA GLN A 116 -6.92 -4.12 18.26
C GLN A 116 -7.21 -5.59 18.57
N GLU A 117 -7.21 -5.99 19.84
CA GLU A 117 -7.46 -7.38 20.24
C GLU A 117 -8.86 -7.85 19.80
N LYS A 118 -9.90 -7.05 20.08
CA LYS A 118 -11.28 -7.38 19.70
C LYS A 118 -11.43 -7.49 18.18
N LEU A 119 -10.84 -6.54 17.44
CA LEU A 119 -10.90 -6.54 15.99
C LEU A 119 -10.13 -7.73 15.40
N ALA A 120 -8.94 -8.04 15.92
CA ALA A 120 -8.16 -9.19 15.49
C ALA A 120 -8.91 -10.51 15.71
N THR A 121 -9.55 -10.68 16.87
CA THR A 121 -10.40 -11.86 17.13
C THR A 121 -11.55 -11.96 16.13
N LYS A 122 -12.23 -10.85 15.83
CA LYS A 122 -13.33 -10.84 14.86
C LYS A 122 -12.86 -11.17 13.43
N LEU A 123 -11.71 -10.64 13.03
CA LEU A 123 -11.09 -10.92 11.72
C LEU A 123 -10.68 -12.38 11.56
N GLN A 124 -10.33 -13.06 12.66
CA GLN A 124 -10.01 -14.49 12.65
C GLN A 124 -11.24 -15.39 12.64
N GLN A 125 -12.30 -15.01 13.36
CA GLN A 125 -13.49 -15.85 13.55
C GLN A 125 -14.51 -15.73 12.41
N ASP A 126 -14.54 -14.59 11.71
CA ASP A 126 -15.54 -14.31 10.68
C ASP A 126 -14.86 -13.94 9.36
N ALA A 127 -14.73 -14.94 8.48
CA ALA A 127 -14.14 -14.76 7.15
C ALA A 127 -14.91 -13.76 6.28
N GLY A 128 -16.24 -13.65 6.45
CA GLY A 128 -17.07 -12.71 5.70
C GLY A 128 -16.79 -11.27 6.11
N PHE A 129 -16.79 -10.99 7.42
CA PHE A 129 -16.37 -9.70 7.97
C PHE A 129 -14.94 -9.37 7.54
N SER A 130 -14.03 -10.34 7.69
CA SER A 130 -12.61 -10.20 7.35
C SER A 130 -12.38 -9.84 5.88
N SER A 131 -13.09 -10.51 4.96
CA SER A 131 -13.06 -10.19 3.54
C SER A 131 -13.50 -8.76 3.25
N ARG A 132 -14.65 -8.32 3.79
CA ARG A 132 -15.16 -6.95 3.55
C ARG A 132 -14.27 -5.89 4.19
N PHE A 133 -13.77 -6.17 5.40
CA PHE A 133 -12.85 -5.29 6.11
C PHE A 133 -11.54 -5.08 5.33
N TYR A 134 -10.85 -6.16 4.96
CA TYR A 134 -9.58 -6.02 4.23
C TYR A 134 -9.76 -5.39 2.85
N ARG A 135 -10.88 -5.67 2.17
CA ARG A 135 -11.22 -5.00 0.92
C ARG A 135 -11.36 -3.49 1.12
N ALA A 136 -12.07 -3.07 2.17
CA ALA A 136 -12.20 -1.66 2.51
C ALA A 136 -10.84 -1.00 2.79
N ILE A 137 -9.99 -1.65 3.60
CA ILE A 137 -8.63 -1.15 3.89
C ILE A 137 -7.79 -1.05 2.60
N ALA A 138 -7.86 -2.04 1.71
CA ALA A 138 -7.15 -2.01 0.43
C ALA A 138 -7.60 -0.84 -0.46
N ILE A 139 -8.91 -0.57 -0.56
CA ILE A 139 -9.45 0.57 -1.29
C ILE A 139 -8.95 1.89 -0.68
N MET A 140 -8.98 2.00 0.64
CA MET A 140 -8.50 3.20 1.35
C MET A 140 -7.01 3.45 1.12
N PHE A 141 -6.18 2.41 1.18
CA PHE A 141 -4.76 2.56 0.86
C PHE A 141 -4.54 2.91 -0.61
N LEU A 142 -5.34 2.37 -1.52
CA LEU A 142 -5.25 2.71 -2.93
C LEU A 142 -5.57 4.18 -3.16
N ASP A 143 -6.64 4.70 -2.55
CA ASP A 143 -7.00 6.12 -2.60
C ASP A 143 -5.85 7.01 -2.10
N ARG A 144 -5.26 6.66 -0.95
CA ARG A 144 -4.12 7.38 -0.38
C ARG A 144 -2.90 7.33 -1.29
N LEU A 145 -2.57 6.16 -1.81
CA LEU A 145 -1.45 5.95 -2.72
C LEU A 145 -1.61 6.81 -3.99
N GLN A 146 -2.80 6.79 -4.60
CA GLN A 146 -3.12 7.61 -5.77
C GLN A 146 -3.05 9.11 -5.46
N SER A 147 -3.63 9.54 -4.33
CA SER A 147 -3.54 10.94 -3.87
C SER A 147 -2.09 11.39 -3.74
N ILE A 148 -1.25 10.61 -3.05
CA ILE A 148 0.16 10.93 -2.85
C ILE A 148 0.93 10.94 -4.17
N ILE A 149 0.72 9.95 -5.05
CA ILE A 149 1.34 9.92 -6.38
C ILE A 149 0.96 11.16 -7.19
N SER A 150 -0.32 11.57 -7.16
CA SER A 150 -0.80 12.77 -7.87
C SER A 150 -0.17 14.06 -7.34
N GLN A 151 0.02 14.17 -6.02
CA GLN A 151 0.65 15.33 -5.38
C GLN A 151 2.18 15.36 -5.63
N LEU A 152 2.82 14.19 -5.65
CA LEU A 152 4.24 14.03 -6.00
C LEU A 152 4.52 14.16 -7.50
N GLY A 153 3.49 14.14 -8.36
CA GLY A 153 3.54 14.55 -9.77
C GLY A 153 4.40 15.80 -10.01
N ARG A 154 4.44 16.73 -9.04
CA ARG A 154 5.13 18.02 -9.16
C ARG A 154 6.59 18.05 -8.67
N ARG A 155 7.15 16.93 -8.21
CA ARG A 155 8.53 16.87 -7.65
C ARG A 155 9.32 15.71 -8.23
N ASN A 156 10.61 15.95 -8.50
CA ASN A 156 11.53 14.92 -8.98
C ASN A 156 11.80 13.87 -7.88
N LEU A 157 11.09 12.74 -7.94
CA LEU A 157 11.46 11.54 -7.18
C LEU A 157 12.76 11.00 -7.79
N THR A 158 13.84 11.02 -7.02
CA THR A 158 15.10 10.38 -7.45
C THR A 158 14.91 8.87 -7.50
N GLN A 159 15.36 8.25 -8.61
CA GLN A 159 15.36 6.81 -8.93
C GLN A 159 14.81 5.88 -7.84
N SER A 160 13.66 5.25 -8.13
CA SER A 160 13.04 4.29 -7.23
C SER A 160 13.97 3.11 -6.94
N LYS A 161 14.14 2.80 -5.66
CA LYS A 161 14.72 1.53 -5.21
C LYS A 161 13.68 0.42 -5.47
N SER A 162 14.14 -0.78 -5.81
CA SER A 162 13.27 -1.96 -5.91
C SER A 162 12.42 -2.06 -4.66
N LEU A 163 11.10 -2.25 -4.84
CA LEU A 163 10.24 -2.69 -3.75
C LEU A 163 10.88 -3.98 -3.21
N LYS A 164 11.31 -3.97 -1.94
CA LYS A 164 12.09 -5.09 -1.36
C LYS A 164 11.21 -6.34 -1.37
N ASP A 165 11.76 -7.47 -1.84
CA ASP A 165 11.19 -8.82 -1.88
C ASP A 165 9.84 -8.97 -1.13
N MET A 166 8.73 -8.63 -1.81
CA MET A 166 7.38 -8.74 -1.25
C MET A 166 6.87 -10.19 -1.19
N LEU A 167 7.73 -11.17 -1.48
CA LEU A 167 7.45 -12.60 -1.42
C LEU A 167 6.65 -12.99 -0.17
N PHE A 168 6.94 -12.38 0.98
CA PHE A 168 6.27 -12.69 2.25
C PHE A 168 4.75 -12.53 2.22
N VAL A 169 4.16 -11.75 1.30
CA VAL A 169 2.70 -11.67 1.15
C VAL A 169 2.08 -13.01 0.75
N LEU A 170 2.83 -13.85 0.02
CA LEU A 170 2.40 -15.21 -0.33
C LEU A 170 2.31 -16.15 0.89
N ALA A 171 2.92 -15.79 2.02
CA ALA A 171 2.80 -16.55 3.27
C ALA A 171 1.38 -16.46 3.88
N GLU A 172 0.62 -15.42 3.53
CA GLU A 172 -0.75 -15.23 4.05
C GLU A 172 -1.78 -16.12 3.36
N LEU A 173 -1.46 -16.63 2.17
CA LEU A 173 -2.32 -17.57 1.45
C LEU A 173 -2.20 -18.97 2.08
N HIS A 174 -3.23 -19.80 1.94
CA HIS A 174 -3.13 -21.21 2.27
C HIS A 174 -2.54 -22.00 1.10
N ASP A 175 -2.03 -23.22 1.36
CA ASP A 175 -1.49 -24.07 0.30
C ASP A 175 -2.56 -24.38 -0.77
N SER A 176 -3.82 -24.57 -0.36
CA SER A 176 -4.96 -24.73 -1.28
C SER A 176 -5.20 -23.52 -2.18
N ASP A 177 -4.89 -22.32 -1.70
CA ASP A 177 -5.03 -21.09 -2.47
C ASP A 177 -3.94 -21.03 -3.54
N ILE A 178 -2.70 -21.34 -3.15
CA ILE A 178 -1.55 -21.40 -4.05
C ILE A 178 -1.76 -22.48 -5.12
N ASP A 179 -2.20 -23.67 -4.73
CA ASP A 179 -2.54 -24.76 -5.65
C ASP A 179 -3.61 -24.31 -6.65
N TRP A 180 -4.67 -23.66 -6.18
CA TRP A 180 -5.73 -23.15 -7.05
C TRP A 180 -5.19 -22.09 -8.03
N MET A 181 -4.41 -21.12 -7.54
CA MET A 181 -3.79 -20.07 -8.37
C MET A 181 -2.88 -20.66 -9.45
N MET A 182 -2.14 -21.71 -9.12
CA MET A 182 -1.28 -22.44 -10.06
C MET A 182 -2.07 -23.27 -11.08
N ALA A 183 -3.19 -23.85 -10.67
CA ALA A 183 -4.03 -24.64 -11.56
C ALA A 183 -4.79 -23.79 -12.59
N CYS A 184 -5.23 -22.58 -12.21
CA CYS A 184 -5.92 -21.67 -13.13
C CYS A 184 -5.00 -20.68 -13.85
N GLY A 185 -3.82 -20.43 -13.30
CA GLY A 185 -2.88 -19.43 -13.80
C GLY A 185 -2.11 -19.94 -15.01
N VAL A 186 -1.91 -19.07 -16.00
CA VAL A 186 -1.13 -19.37 -17.20
C VAL A 186 0.20 -18.63 -17.11
N PRO A 187 1.35 -19.33 -17.12
CA PRO A 187 2.66 -18.69 -17.21
C PRO A 187 2.79 -17.94 -18.55
N GLN A 188 3.12 -16.65 -18.48
CA GLN A 188 3.32 -15.80 -19.64
C GLN A 188 4.75 -15.27 -19.67
N LYS A 189 5.40 -15.43 -20.83
CA LYS A 189 6.67 -14.76 -21.12
C LYS A 189 6.36 -13.35 -21.61
N ILE A 190 7.00 -12.37 -20.98
CA ILE A 190 6.79 -10.95 -21.25
C ILE A 190 8.15 -10.38 -21.68
N PRO A 191 8.38 -10.21 -22.99
CA PRO A 191 9.56 -9.55 -23.53
C PRO A 191 9.86 -8.20 -22.89
N ALA A 192 11.14 -7.85 -22.85
CA ALA A 192 11.58 -6.51 -22.48
C ALA A 192 10.82 -5.44 -23.28
N ASN A 193 10.47 -4.34 -22.60
CA ASN A 193 9.66 -3.23 -23.09
C ASN A 193 8.18 -3.51 -23.39
N GLN A 194 7.68 -4.74 -23.21
CA GLN A 194 6.25 -4.99 -23.34
C GLN A 194 5.47 -4.37 -22.17
N VAL A 195 4.38 -3.68 -22.49
CA VAL A 195 3.42 -3.18 -21.50
C VAL A 195 2.46 -4.31 -21.11
N VAL A 196 2.31 -4.55 -19.82
CA VAL A 196 1.43 -5.57 -19.24
C VAL A 196 0.10 -4.96 -18.82
N ILE A 197 0.14 -3.75 -18.26
CA ILE A 197 -1.04 -3.00 -17.82
C ILE A 197 -0.89 -1.58 -18.34
N TYR A 198 -1.93 -1.06 -18.99
CA TYR A 198 -2.01 0.34 -19.38
C TYR A 198 -2.72 1.16 -18.30
N GLU A 199 -2.21 2.36 -18.03
CA GLU A 199 -2.94 3.37 -17.28
C GLU A 199 -4.29 3.65 -17.96
N THR A 200 -5.38 3.68 -17.20
CA THR A 200 -6.77 3.76 -17.67
C THR A 200 -7.22 2.62 -18.61
N GLY A 201 -6.40 1.57 -18.77
CA GLY A 201 -6.73 0.40 -19.60
C GLY A 201 -7.60 -0.62 -18.87
N SER A 202 -8.26 -1.50 -19.63
CA SER A 202 -8.86 -2.70 -19.06
C SER A 202 -7.77 -3.65 -18.57
N VAL A 203 -8.04 -4.33 -17.46
CA VAL A 203 -7.17 -5.37 -16.92
C VAL A 203 -7.95 -6.67 -16.86
N ASP A 204 -7.45 -7.66 -17.59
CA ASP A 204 -8.11 -8.94 -17.82
C ASP A 204 -7.56 -10.07 -16.95
N ALA A 205 -6.46 -9.82 -16.24
CA ALA A 205 -5.82 -10.78 -15.35
C ALA A 205 -5.11 -10.10 -14.18
N LEU A 206 -4.97 -10.86 -13.09
CA LEU A 206 -4.00 -10.58 -12.04
C LEU A 206 -2.68 -11.21 -12.45
N TYR A 207 -1.56 -10.51 -12.28
CA TYR A 207 -0.24 -11.00 -12.62
C TYR A 207 0.62 -11.13 -11.36
N ILE A 208 1.23 -12.30 -11.17
CA ILE A 208 2.29 -12.50 -10.17
C ILE A 208 3.61 -12.59 -10.91
N ILE A 209 4.57 -11.71 -10.61
CA ILE A 209 5.89 -11.71 -11.25
C ILE A 209 6.68 -12.91 -10.72
N LEU A 210 6.99 -13.87 -11.59
CA LEU A 210 7.74 -15.08 -11.27
C LEU A 210 9.24 -14.91 -11.53
N GLY A 211 9.60 -14.10 -12.52
CA GLY A 211 10.98 -13.79 -12.85
C GLY A 211 11.08 -12.54 -13.71
N GLY A 212 12.25 -11.92 -13.70
CA GLY A 212 12.51 -10.64 -14.36
C GLY A 212 12.12 -9.43 -13.50
N LYS A 213 12.08 -8.25 -14.14
CA LYS A 213 11.77 -6.97 -13.50
C LYS A 213 10.80 -6.16 -14.37
N MET A 214 9.87 -5.49 -13.69
CA MET A 214 8.94 -4.57 -14.32
C MET A 214 9.06 -3.18 -13.67
N SER A 215 8.50 -2.17 -14.30
CA SER A 215 8.47 -0.80 -13.79
C SER A 215 7.06 -0.25 -13.87
N LEU A 216 6.71 0.54 -12.85
CA LEU A 216 5.47 1.29 -12.75
C LEU A 216 5.70 2.71 -13.26
N TYR A 217 4.89 3.11 -14.23
CA TYR A 217 4.91 4.43 -14.83
C TYR A 217 3.61 5.16 -14.55
N VAL A 218 3.71 6.47 -14.37
CA VAL A 218 2.57 7.40 -14.37
C VAL A 218 2.80 8.38 -15.50
N PHE A 219 1.77 8.63 -16.30
CA PHE A 219 1.82 9.66 -17.31
C PHE A 219 1.20 10.93 -16.75
N GLU A 220 1.91 12.05 -16.86
CA GLU A 220 1.33 13.33 -16.46
C GLU A 220 0.12 13.66 -17.33
N ASP A 221 -0.89 14.26 -16.72
CA ASP A 221 -2.20 14.51 -17.33
C ASP A 221 -2.05 15.16 -18.72
N GLU A 222 -2.44 14.42 -19.76
CA GLU A 222 -2.51 14.87 -21.15
C GLU A 222 -3.33 16.17 -21.31
N ARG A 223 -4.13 16.53 -20.30
CA ARG A 223 -4.91 17.77 -20.26
C ARG A 223 -4.09 19.00 -19.99
N ASN A 224 -2.84 18.90 -19.54
CA ASN A 224 -1.97 20.07 -19.38
C ASN A 224 -1.47 20.55 -20.76
N PRO A 225 -2.01 21.66 -21.30
CA PRO A 225 -1.68 22.10 -22.66
C PRO A 225 -0.21 22.47 -22.81
N LEU A 226 0.45 22.85 -21.71
CA LEU A 226 1.87 23.21 -21.69
C LEU A 226 2.74 21.96 -21.85
N VAL A 227 2.43 20.85 -21.16
CA VAL A 227 3.19 19.60 -21.27
C VAL A 227 3.15 19.07 -22.70
N ARG A 228 1.97 19.12 -23.35
CA ARG A 228 1.83 18.76 -24.77
C ARG A 228 2.62 19.68 -25.69
N ALA A 229 2.60 20.99 -25.42
CA ALA A 229 3.32 21.96 -26.23
C ALA A 229 4.85 21.74 -26.13
N PHE A 230 5.38 21.49 -24.93
CA PHE A 230 6.81 21.22 -24.74
C PHE A 230 7.23 19.87 -25.36
N ALA A 231 6.44 18.81 -25.17
CA ALA A 231 6.73 17.51 -25.80
C ALA A 231 6.75 17.61 -27.33
N ALA A 232 5.79 18.34 -27.92
CA ALA A 232 5.73 18.57 -29.36
C ALA A 232 6.90 19.42 -29.91
N ILE A 233 7.40 20.38 -29.12
CA ILE A 233 8.53 21.24 -29.52
C ILE A 233 9.86 20.48 -29.41
N GLU A 234 10.03 19.66 -28.37
CA GLU A 234 11.27 18.91 -28.14
C GLU A 234 11.37 17.61 -28.95
N GLY A 235 10.31 17.22 -29.67
CA GLY A 235 10.25 15.93 -30.38
C GLY A 235 10.31 14.73 -29.42
N ASN A 236 10.04 14.96 -28.14
CA ASN A 236 10.03 13.93 -27.11
C ASN A 236 8.65 13.28 -27.07
N GLU A 237 8.60 11.94 -27.11
CA GLU A 237 7.41 11.20 -26.67
C GLU A 237 7.09 11.62 -25.22
N ILE A 238 5.81 11.59 -24.82
CA ILE A 238 5.44 11.84 -23.43
C ILE A 238 6.08 10.74 -22.59
N ILE A 239 7.23 11.05 -21.98
CA ILE A 239 7.99 10.09 -21.18
C ILE A 239 7.20 9.88 -19.89
N GLY A 240 6.55 8.72 -19.77
CA GLY A 240 5.97 8.27 -18.52
C GLY A 240 7.03 8.29 -17.43
N ARG A 241 6.67 8.78 -16.25
CA ARG A 241 7.58 8.87 -15.12
C ARG A 241 7.60 7.54 -14.37
N GLU A 242 8.78 6.91 -14.30
CA GLU A 242 8.99 5.73 -13.45
C GLU A 242 8.82 6.12 -11.98
N ILE A 243 7.84 5.51 -11.31
CA ILE A 243 7.56 5.75 -9.88
C ILE A 243 8.05 4.61 -8.98
N ALA A 244 8.16 3.39 -9.51
CA ALA A 244 8.58 2.21 -8.74
C ALA A 244 9.08 1.09 -9.67
N ARG A 245 10.00 0.26 -9.16
CA ARG A 245 10.43 -0.99 -9.80
C ARG A 245 9.85 -2.18 -9.08
N LEU A 246 9.33 -3.10 -9.89
CA LEU A 246 8.72 -4.34 -9.46
C LEU A 246 9.66 -5.53 -9.71
N SER A 247 9.62 -6.49 -8.80
CA SER A 247 10.51 -7.64 -8.71
C SER A 247 9.72 -8.94 -8.49
N LYS A 248 10.43 -10.06 -8.40
CA LYS A 248 9.85 -11.39 -8.19
C LYS A 248 8.96 -11.44 -6.92
N GLY A 249 7.84 -12.14 -7.02
CA GLY A 249 6.84 -12.29 -5.96
C GLY A 249 5.88 -11.12 -5.82
N GLU A 250 6.05 -10.04 -6.59
CA GLU A 250 5.10 -8.93 -6.58
C GLU A 250 3.87 -9.21 -7.46
N ILE A 251 2.77 -8.58 -7.06
CA ILE A 251 1.46 -8.72 -7.71
C ILE A 251 1.07 -7.40 -8.36
N VAL A 252 0.57 -7.46 -9.59
CA VAL A 252 -0.02 -6.32 -10.31
C VAL A 252 -1.35 -6.70 -10.95
N GLY A 253 -2.16 -5.70 -11.28
CA GLY A 253 -3.51 -5.90 -11.84
C GLY A 253 -4.57 -6.19 -10.78
N GLU A 254 -4.26 -5.85 -9.52
CA GLU A 254 -5.11 -6.00 -8.35
C GLU A 254 -6.28 -5.01 -8.31
N THR A 255 -6.08 -3.81 -8.87
CA THR A 255 -7.02 -2.68 -8.80
C THR A 255 -8.46 -3.02 -9.20
N PRO A 256 -8.73 -3.69 -10.33
CA PRO A 256 -10.10 -3.99 -10.75
C PRO A 256 -10.85 -4.95 -9.82
N PHE A 257 -10.16 -5.69 -8.95
CA PHE A 257 -10.76 -6.60 -7.98
C PHE A 257 -11.18 -5.92 -6.68
N LEU A 258 -10.79 -4.65 -6.48
CA LEU A 258 -11.12 -3.86 -5.31
C LEU A 258 -12.48 -3.19 -5.48
N ASP A 259 -12.60 -2.17 -6.33
CA ASP A 259 -13.85 -1.42 -6.52
C ASP A 259 -14.20 -1.21 -8.00
N GLY A 260 -13.56 -1.97 -8.89
CA GLY A 260 -13.82 -1.95 -10.33
C GLY A 260 -13.22 -0.75 -11.07
N ARG A 261 -12.45 0.11 -10.38
CA ARG A 261 -11.77 1.24 -11.04
C ARG A 261 -10.68 0.77 -12.01
N LEU A 262 -10.34 1.64 -12.95
CA LEU A 262 -9.24 1.41 -13.90
C LEU A 262 -7.88 1.68 -13.22
N PRO A 263 -6.78 1.05 -13.69
CA PRO A 263 -5.44 1.32 -13.18
C PRO A 263 -5.07 2.79 -13.37
N SER A 264 -4.35 3.35 -12.39
CA SER A 264 -3.78 4.71 -12.46
C SER A 264 -2.29 4.71 -12.84
N THR A 265 -1.77 3.55 -13.24
CA THR A 265 -0.35 3.36 -13.56
C THR A 265 -0.24 2.36 -14.71
N THR A 266 0.81 2.53 -15.49
CA THR A 266 1.24 1.59 -16.53
C THR A 266 2.31 0.65 -15.96
N VAL A 267 2.20 -0.65 -16.22
CA VAL A 267 3.23 -1.64 -15.87
C VAL A 267 3.94 -2.06 -17.15
N LYS A 268 5.26 -1.87 -17.21
CA LYS A 268 6.10 -2.24 -18.37
C LYS A 268 7.27 -3.12 -17.94
N ALA A 269 7.56 -4.17 -18.69
CA ALA A 269 8.73 -5.01 -18.46
C ALA A 269 10.02 -4.26 -18.81
N ILE A 270 11.00 -4.31 -17.90
CA ILE A 270 12.33 -3.72 -18.11
C ILE A 270 13.25 -4.72 -18.83
N GLU A 271 13.08 -6.00 -18.51
CA GLU A 271 13.80 -7.14 -19.06
C GLU A 271 12.82 -8.27 -19.38
N ASP A 272 13.28 -9.28 -20.12
CA ASP A 272 12.49 -10.48 -20.37
C ASP A 272 12.05 -11.09 -19.03
N SER A 273 10.74 -11.14 -18.84
CA SER A 273 10.11 -11.48 -17.57
C SER A 273 9.15 -12.64 -17.75
N ILE A 274 8.82 -13.29 -16.64
CA ILE A 274 7.81 -14.35 -16.58
C ILE A 274 6.82 -13.96 -15.49
N ALA A 275 5.52 -14.01 -15.81
CA ALA A 275 4.47 -13.78 -14.84
C ALA A 275 3.41 -14.89 -14.89
N LEU A 276 2.86 -15.25 -13.74
CA LEU A 276 1.65 -16.08 -13.67
C LEU A 276 0.44 -15.18 -13.92
N SER A 277 -0.26 -15.40 -15.02
CA SER A 277 -1.48 -14.66 -15.38
C SER A 277 -2.71 -15.42 -14.90
N ILE A 278 -3.44 -14.85 -13.94
CA ILE A 278 -4.67 -15.43 -13.38
C ILE A 278 -5.87 -14.69 -13.99
N PRO A 279 -6.70 -15.37 -14.81
CA PRO A 279 -7.81 -14.72 -15.51
C PRO A 279 -8.80 -14.05 -14.54
N ARG A 280 -9.19 -12.81 -14.86
CA ARG A 280 -10.09 -12.00 -14.02
C ARG A 280 -11.41 -12.68 -13.73
N GLN A 281 -12.02 -13.32 -14.72
CA GLN A 281 -13.30 -14.02 -14.55
C GLN A 281 -13.20 -15.15 -13.53
N GLN A 282 -12.14 -15.96 -13.59
CA GLN A 282 -11.94 -17.08 -12.67
C GLN A 282 -11.66 -16.60 -11.25
N LEU A 283 -10.82 -15.56 -11.11
CA LEU A 283 -10.55 -14.95 -9.81
C LEU A 283 -11.79 -14.31 -9.19
N ALA A 284 -12.60 -13.60 -9.99
CA ALA A 284 -13.84 -13.01 -9.52
C ALA A 284 -14.82 -14.06 -8.97
N VAL A 285 -14.98 -15.18 -9.68
CA VAL A 285 -15.82 -16.30 -9.21
C VAL A 285 -15.27 -16.89 -7.90
N LYS A 286 -13.96 -17.10 -7.82
CA LYS A 286 -13.33 -17.66 -6.62
C LYS A 286 -13.50 -16.75 -5.40
N LEU A 287 -13.35 -15.43 -5.56
CA LEU A 287 -13.56 -14.44 -4.51
C LEU A 287 -15.01 -14.42 -4.00
N GLN A 288 -15.99 -14.67 -4.87
CA GLN A 288 -17.40 -14.72 -4.48
C GLN A 288 -17.77 -16.02 -3.76
N GLN A 289 -17.22 -17.15 -4.19
CA GLN A 289 -17.60 -18.47 -3.69
C GLN A 289 -16.85 -18.90 -2.43
N ASP A 290 -15.62 -18.39 -2.22
CA ASP A 290 -14.78 -18.76 -1.09
C ASP A 290 -14.41 -17.51 -0.27
N LEU A 291 -15.18 -17.27 0.79
CA LEU A 291 -14.94 -16.15 1.71
C LEU A 291 -13.59 -16.25 2.44
N GLY A 292 -13.09 -17.47 2.67
CA GLY A 292 -11.79 -17.69 3.30
C GLY A 292 -10.65 -17.25 2.39
N PHE A 293 -10.68 -17.68 1.13
CA PHE A 293 -9.77 -17.20 0.10
C PHE A 293 -9.89 -15.68 -0.08
N SER A 294 -11.11 -15.16 -0.17
CA SER A 294 -11.38 -13.74 -0.33
C SER A 294 -10.79 -12.88 0.79
N SER A 295 -10.94 -13.32 2.05
CA SER A 295 -10.31 -12.69 3.21
C SER A 295 -8.78 -12.64 3.08
N ARG A 296 -8.13 -13.77 2.79
CA ARG A 296 -6.66 -13.84 2.64
C ARG A 296 -6.17 -13.05 1.43
N PHE A 297 -6.89 -13.10 0.31
CA PHE A 297 -6.59 -12.36 -0.91
C PHE A 297 -6.63 -10.84 -0.66
N TYR A 298 -7.75 -10.31 -0.13
CA TYR A 298 -7.84 -8.87 0.12
C TYR A 298 -6.85 -8.40 1.18
N ARG A 299 -6.49 -9.24 2.14
CA ARG A 299 -5.41 -8.97 3.08
C ARG A 299 -4.05 -8.86 2.37
N VAL A 300 -3.74 -9.78 1.46
CA VAL A 300 -2.53 -9.70 0.61
C VAL A 300 -2.49 -8.41 -0.19
N ILE A 301 -3.61 -8.01 -0.82
CA ILE A 301 -3.68 -6.76 -1.57
C ILE A 301 -3.50 -5.54 -0.65
N ALA A 302 -4.15 -5.52 0.51
CA ALA A 302 -3.99 -4.44 1.49
C ALA A 302 -2.54 -4.32 1.97
N MET A 303 -1.87 -5.45 2.25
CA MET A 303 -0.44 -5.49 2.60
C MET A 303 0.43 -4.88 1.50
N LEU A 304 0.22 -5.31 0.25
CA LEU A 304 1.00 -4.87 -0.90
C LEU A 304 0.87 -3.35 -1.14
N ILE A 305 -0.36 -2.82 -1.10
CA ILE A 305 -0.59 -1.38 -1.30
C ILE A 305 -0.06 -0.59 -0.09
N SER A 306 -0.25 -1.11 1.14
CA SER A 306 0.32 -0.50 2.36
C SER A 306 1.84 -0.38 2.28
N ASN A 307 2.52 -1.44 1.84
CA ASN A 307 3.98 -1.42 1.65
C ASN A 307 4.40 -0.38 0.61
N ARG A 308 3.75 -0.35 -0.56
CA ARG A 308 4.03 0.67 -1.59
C ARG A 308 3.82 2.09 -1.05
N LEU A 309 2.74 2.31 -0.31
CA LEU A 309 2.45 3.58 0.34
C LEU A 309 3.56 3.97 1.32
N GLN A 310 3.94 3.08 2.23
CA GLN A 310 5.02 3.34 3.20
C GLN A 310 6.36 3.59 2.51
N GLU A 311 6.69 2.85 1.45
CA GLU A 311 7.92 3.04 0.71
C GLU A 311 7.97 4.41 0.02
N ILE A 312 6.90 4.81 -0.67
CA ILE A 312 6.81 6.16 -1.24
C ILE A 312 6.90 7.21 -0.13
N LEU A 313 6.17 7.06 0.97
CA LEU A 313 6.23 8.00 2.09
C LEU A 313 7.64 8.11 2.71
N SER A 314 8.34 6.98 2.85
CA SER A 314 9.72 6.95 3.36
C SER A 314 10.69 7.73 2.47
N GLN A 315 10.49 7.70 1.15
CA GLN A 315 11.31 8.46 0.20
C GLN A 315 11.13 9.97 0.35
N ILE A 316 9.96 10.44 0.80
CA ILE A 316 9.67 11.87 0.89
C ILE A 316 10.01 12.43 2.27
N GLY A 317 9.74 11.68 3.35
CA GLY A 317 10.01 12.11 4.72
C GLY A 317 11.48 12.09 5.12
N TYR A 318 12.24 11.16 4.56
CA TYR A 318 13.63 10.91 4.92
C TYR A 318 14.51 11.21 3.71
N GLY A 319 14.93 12.47 3.58
CA GLY A 319 16.05 12.79 2.70
C GLY A 319 17.24 11.91 3.09
N ARG A 320 17.69 11.03 2.18
CA ARG A 320 18.83 10.11 2.31
C ARG A 320 19.08 9.57 3.73
N ARG A 321 18.59 8.34 4.00
CA ARG A 321 18.96 7.42 5.10
C ARG A 321 19.99 7.95 6.10
N VAL A 322 19.62 7.99 7.38
CA VAL A 322 20.47 8.40 8.52
C VAL A 322 21.56 7.35 8.88
N TYR A 323 22.02 6.54 7.92
CA TYR A 323 23.15 5.64 8.12
C TYR A 323 24.21 5.89 7.06
N SER A 324 25.31 6.49 7.49
CA SER A 324 26.55 6.51 6.73
C SER A 324 27.09 5.08 6.68
N GLN A 325 27.26 4.55 5.47
CA GLN A 325 27.85 3.23 5.22
C GLN A 325 29.21 3.16 5.93
N GLY A 326 29.35 2.30 6.95
CA GLY A 326 30.58 2.13 7.73
C GLY A 326 30.50 2.37 9.25
N LEU A 327 29.36 2.80 9.80
CA LEU A 327 29.15 2.90 11.25
C LEU A 327 28.51 1.61 11.81
N SER A 328 28.98 1.16 12.98
CA SER A 328 28.41 0.02 13.71
C SER A 328 26.97 0.31 14.14
N LEU A 329 26.10 -0.69 13.99
CA LEU A 329 24.71 -0.63 14.46
C LEU A 329 24.68 -0.69 15.99
N ASP A 330 23.93 0.21 16.62
CA ASP A 330 23.64 0.28 18.05
C ASP A 330 22.49 -0.67 18.38
N LYS A 331 22.73 -1.61 19.30
CA LYS A 331 21.74 -2.62 19.70
C LYS A 331 20.48 -2.04 20.37
N ASN A 332 20.51 -0.78 20.82
CA ASN A 332 19.38 -0.14 21.48
C ASN A 332 18.54 0.74 20.52
N VAL A 333 18.89 0.77 19.24
CA VAL A 333 18.16 1.52 18.21
C VAL A 333 17.44 0.51 17.33
N GLU A 334 16.12 0.59 17.27
CA GLU A 334 15.33 -0.21 16.32
C GLU A 334 15.50 0.44 14.94
N TYR A 335 16.11 -0.29 14.00
CA TYR A 335 16.42 0.22 12.67
C TYR A 335 15.21 0.05 11.74
N GLU A 336 14.95 1.02 10.86
CA GLU A 336 13.85 0.94 9.88
C GLU A 336 13.90 -0.31 8.98
N ASP A 337 15.11 -0.87 8.79
CA ASP A 337 15.38 -2.07 8.00
C ASP A 337 15.47 -3.36 8.87
N GLU A 338 15.20 -3.29 10.17
CA GLU A 338 15.26 -4.45 11.08
C GLU A 338 14.07 -5.41 10.84
N LEU A 339 14.39 -6.70 10.68
CA LEU A 339 13.38 -7.74 10.45
C LEU A 339 13.01 -8.40 11.78
N ASN A 340 11.73 -8.30 12.15
CA ASN A 340 11.20 -9.04 13.30
C ASN A 340 11.23 -10.56 13.07
N LEU A 341 11.45 -11.35 14.13
CA LEU A 341 11.51 -12.82 14.07
C LEU A 341 10.30 -13.47 13.36
N GLY A 342 9.08 -12.97 13.61
CA GLY A 342 7.88 -13.48 12.94
C GLY A 342 7.82 -13.18 11.43
N ILE A 343 8.56 -12.17 10.95
CA ILE A 343 8.70 -11.87 9.51
C ILE A 343 9.67 -12.87 8.88
N LEU A 344 10.72 -13.28 9.58
CA LEU A 344 11.70 -14.26 9.09
C LEU A 344 11.05 -15.62 8.79
N ASP A 345 10.15 -16.09 9.67
CA ASP A 345 9.40 -17.32 9.45
C ASP A 345 8.48 -17.23 8.23
N LYS A 346 7.74 -16.10 8.10
CA LYS A 346 6.89 -15.85 6.94
C LYS A 346 7.68 -15.73 5.64
N MET A 347 8.83 -15.07 5.66
CA MET A 347 9.74 -14.97 4.52
C MET A 347 10.24 -16.36 4.11
N THR A 348 10.58 -17.22 5.07
CA THR A 348 11.03 -18.58 4.81
C THR A 348 9.93 -19.42 4.17
N LEU A 349 8.70 -19.37 4.70
CA LEU A 349 7.54 -20.06 4.12
C LEU A 349 7.21 -19.56 2.71
N ALA A 350 7.18 -18.23 2.53
CA ALA A 350 6.94 -17.61 1.24
C ALA A 350 8.00 -17.98 0.21
N GLY A 351 9.28 -17.99 0.58
CA GLY A 351 10.38 -18.41 -0.30
C GLY A 351 10.18 -19.84 -0.79
N LYS A 352 9.91 -20.78 0.13
CA LYS A 352 9.64 -22.19 -0.22
C LYS A 352 8.45 -22.34 -1.18
N ARG A 353 7.35 -21.62 -0.93
CA ARG A 353 6.17 -21.66 -1.80
C ARG A 353 6.47 -21.10 -3.18
N PHE A 354 7.20 -19.99 -3.25
CA PHE A 354 7.58 -19.39 -4.52
C PHE A 354 8.51 -20.30 -5.34
N ASP A 355 9.50 -20.90 -4.69
CA ASP A 355 10.39 -21.87 -5.32
C ASP A 355 9.59 -23.07 -5.87
N TRP A 356 8.65 -23.60 -5.08
CA TRP A 356 7.76 -24.66 -5.51
C TRP A 356 6.86 -24.26 -6.71
N MET A 357 6.34 -23.02 -6.73
CA MET A 357 5.59 -22.51 -7.88
C MET A 357 6.48 -22.47 -9.15
N LEU A 358 7.73 -22.02 -9.01
CA LEU A 358 8.69 -22.00 -10.12
C LEU A 358 9.02 -23.40 -10.63
N GLU A 359 9.17 -24.39 -9.75
CA GLU A 359 9.43 -25.78 -10.14
C GLU A 359 8.26 -26.37 -10.94
N ARG A 360 7.02 -26.19 -10.50
CA ARG A 360 5.84 -26.67 -11.23
C ARG A 360 5.71 -26.07 -12.63
N ILE A 361 6.04 -24.78 -12.78
CA ILE A 361 5.93 -24.08 -14.07
C ILE A 361 7.02 -24.49 -15.05
N LYS A 362 8.18 -24.95 -14.57
CA LYS A 362 9.24 -25.51 -15.44
C LYS A 362 8.91 -26.92 -15.97
N ILE A 363 7.97 -27.61 -15.31
CA ILE A 363 7.57 -28.99 -15.63
C ILE A 363 6.35 -29.01 -16.58
N ALA A 364 5.57 -27.92 -16.64
CA ALA A 364 4.47 -27.69 -17.56
C ALA A 364 4.96 -27.05 -18.88
#